data_AF-X1J6X3-F1
#
_entry.id   AF-X1J6X3-F1
#
_cell.length_a   1.000
_cell.length_b   1.000
_cell.length_c   1.000
_cell.angle_alpha   90.00
_cell.angle_beta   90.00
_cell.angle_gamma   90.00
#
_symmetry.space_group_name_H-M   'P 1'
#
loop_
_entity.id
_entity.type
_entity.pdbx_description
1 polymer ?
#
loop_
_entity_poly.entity_id
_entity_poly.type
_entity_poly.pdbx_seq_one_letter_code
_entity_poly.pdbx_strand_id
1 'polypeptide(L)'
;MDYPRDKLEIQVLDDSDDETTSIVADLVKQYQKDNYDIKHIRRGSRAGFKAGALQYGLERAKGDYIAIFDADFVPPPDFLTELLPEFGDRNVGGVQARWGHLNDSYSFLTRSQAIGLDNHFLMEQRLRSQANNIFFIINW
;
A
#
# COMPACT_ATOMS: atom_id res chain seq x y z
N MET A 1 10.64 1.09 -7.40
CA MET A 1 9.70 2.21 -7.57
C MET A 1 10.48 3.36 -8.18
N ASP A 2 9.99 3.87 -9.30
CA ASP A 2 10.65 4.88 -10.13
C ASP A 2 10.12 6.25 -9.73
N TYR A 3 10.53 6.68 -8.54
CA TYR A 3 10.16 7.98 -7.97
C TYR A 3 11.41 8.66 -7.36
N PRO A 4 11.52 9.99 -7.37
CA PRO A 4 12.67 10.69 -6.81
C PRO A 4 12.92 10.29 -5.34
N ARG A 5 14.13 9.80 -5.05
CA ARG A 5 14.47 9.24 -3.74
C ARG A 5 14.39 10.25 -2.61
N ASP A 6 14.72 11.51 -2.90
CA ASP A 6 14.62 12.64 -1.98
C ASP A 6 13.17 13.00 -1.59
N LYS A 7 12.19 12.49 -2.35
CA LYS A 7 10.76 12.67 -2.12
C LYS A 7 10.06 11.41 -1.62
N LEU A 8 10.82 10.34 -1.35
CA LEU A 8 10.27 9.05 -0.95
C LEU A 8 10.74 8.68 0.46
N GLU A 9 9.79 8.52 1.37
CA GLU A 9 9.99 7.88 2.67
C GLU A 9 9.30 6.51 2.65
N ILE A 10 10.00 5.48 3.13
CA ILE A 10 9.48 4.11 3.25
C ILE A 10 9.42 3.73 4.72
N GLN A 11 8.26 3.28 5.18
CA GLN A 11 8.09 2.75 6.53
C GLN A 11 7.69 1.28 6.47
N VAL A 12 8.48 0.42 7.12
CA VAL A 12 8.13 -0.98 7.35
C VAL A 12 7.56 -1.09 8.76
N LEU A 13 6.24 -1.19 8.85
CA LEU A 13 5.51 -1.34 10.12
C LEU A 13 5.49 -2.81 10.51
N ASP A 14 6.23 -3.16 11.56
CA ASP A 14 6.47 -4.55 11.95
C ASP A 14 5.95 -4.83 13.36
N ASP A 15 4.93 -5.69 13.43
CA ASP A 15 4.29 -6.21 14.64
C ASP A 15 4.63 -7.69 14.91
N SER A 16 5.60 -8.25 14.16
CA SER A 16 6.02 -9.64 14.31
C SER A 16 6.79 -9.86 15.62
N ASP A 17 6.65 -11.07 16.16
CA ASP A 17 7.30 -11.55 17.38
C ASP A 17 8.26 -12.72 17.11
N ASP A 18 8.56 -12.98 15.84
CA ASP A 18 9.42 -14.05 15.35
C ASP A 18 10.68 -13.50 14.63
N GLU A 19 11.37 -14.40 13.92
CA GLU A 19 12.59 -14.11 13.14
C GLU A 19 12.37 -13.06 12.03
N THR A 20 11.13 -12.77 11.64
CA THR A 20 10.79 -11.72 10.66
C THR A 20 11.36 -10.38 11.09
N THR A 21 11.35 -10.09 12.40
CA THR A 21 11.89 -8.84 12.95
C THR A 21 13.36 -8.63 12.56
N SER A 22 14.20 -9.65 12.74
CA SER A 22 15.64 -9.52 12.46
C SER A 22 15.90 -9.43 10.96
N ILE A 23 15.16 -10.19 10.16
CA ILE A 23 15.25 -10.15 8.70
C ILE A 23 14.92 -8.75 8.18
N VAL A 24 13.81 -8.17 8.63
CA VAL A 24 13.40 -6.81 8.25
C VAL A 24 14.43 -5.78 8.72
N ALA A 25 14.93 -5.89 9.95
CA ALA A 25 15.92 -4.96 10.48
C ALA A 25 17.21 -4.95 9.64
N ASP A 26 17.70 -6.11 9.22
CA ASP A 26 18.90 -6.22 8.41
C ASP A 26 18.69 -5.72 6.98
N LEU A 27 17.53 -6.00 6.38
CA LEU A 27 17.15 -5.48 5.06
C LEU A 27 17.04 -3.96 5.06
N VAL A 28 16.38 -3.39 6.08
CA VAL A 28 16.27 -1.93 6.24
C VAL A 28 17.65 -1.29 6.38
N LYS A 29 18.55 -1.87 7.18
CA LYS A 29 19.93 -1.38 7.30
C LYS A 29 20.68 -1.42 5.97
N GLN A 30 20.46 -2.46 5.15
CA GLN A 30 21.07 -2.54 3.83
C GLN A 30 20.60 -1.39 2.93
N TYR A 31 19.28 -1.19 2.81
CA TYR A 31 18.75 -0.11 2.00
C TYR A 31 19.11 1.29 2.53
N GLN A 32 19.26 1.47 3.84
CA GLN A 32 19.78 2.70 4.42
C GLN A 32 21.22 2.99 3.94
N LYS A 33 22.08 1.97 3.81
CA LYS A 33 23.43 2.13 3.24
C LYS A 33 23.39 2.54 1.76
N ASP A 34 22.37 2.09 1.04
CA ASP A 34 22.11 2.48 -0.36
C ASP A 34 21.39 3.84 -0.48
N ASN A 35 21.33 4.59 0.63
CA ASN A 35 20.80 5.95 0.74
C ASN A 35 19.29 6.06 0.46
N TYR A 36 18.52 5.05 0.86
CA TYR A 36 17.05 5.14 0.93
C TYR A 36 16.60 5.68 2.29
N ASP A 37 15.63 6.61 2.33
CA ASP A 37 14.92 6.98 3.56
C ASP A 37 13.91 5.87 3.90
N ILE A 38 14.41 4.77 4.46
CA ILE A 38 13.61 3.63 4.91
C ILE A 38 13.77 3.42 6.41
N LYS A 39 12.66 3.12 7.10
CA LYS A 39 12.62 2.93 8.54
C LYS A 39 11.90 1.64 8.92
N HIS A 40 12.49 0.92 9.86
CA HIS A 40 11.83 -0.18 10.56
C HIS A 40 11.13 0.39 11.79
N ILE A 41 9.80 0.35 11.79
CA ILE A 41 8.99 0.91 12.88
C ILE A 41 8.33 -0.24 13.61
N ARG A 42 8.66 -0.35 14.90
CA ARG A 42 8.06 -1.32 15.81
C ARG A 42 7.36 -0.59 16.95
N ARG A 43 6.33 -1.22 17.48
CA ARG A 43 5.57 -0.75 18.63
C ARG A 43 5.51 -1.84 19.69
N GLY A 44 5.43 -1.45 20.96
CA GLY A 44 5.47 -2.39 22.09
C GLY A 44 4.15 -3.16 22.31
N SER A 45 3.12 -2.95 21.49
CA SER A 45 1.82 -3.59 21.63
C SER A 45 1.14 -3.75 20.28
N ARG A 46 0.46 -4.89 20.07
CA ARG A 46 -0.36 -5.17 18.87
C ARG A 46 -1.79 -4.65 19.00
N ALA A 47 -2.06 -3.76 19.96
CA ALA A 47 -3.37 -3.15 20.16
C ALA A 47 -3.87 -2.45 18.89
N GLY A 48 -5.12 -2.73 18.50
CA GLY A 48 -5.70 -2.21 17.26
C GLY A 48 -5.14 -2.85 15.98
N PHE A 49 -4.30 -3.90 16.08
CA PHE A 49 -3.76 -4.67 14.96
C PHE A 49 -3.27 -3.75 13.82
N LYS A 50 -3.64 -4.04 12.57
CA LYS A 50 -3.26 -3.27 11.39
C LYS A 50 -3.60 -1.79 11.51
N ALA A 51 -4.81 -1.44 11.97
CA ALA A 51 -5.21 -0.04 12.11
C ALA A 51 -4.35 0.72 13.13
N GLY A 52 -4.01 0.07 14.25
CA GLY A 52 -3.11 0.66 15.24
C GLY A 52 -1.67 0.79 14.74
N ALA A 53 -1.18 -0.16 13.93
CA ALA A 53 0.15 -0.09 13.33
C ALA A 53 0.21 1.09 12.35
N LEU A 54 -0.80 1.20 11.48
CA LEU A 54 -0.94 2.31 10.53
C LEU A 54 -1.02 3.66 11.24
N GLN A 55 -1.82 3.78 12.30
CA GLN A 55 -1.89 5.00 13.09
C GLN A 55 -0.51 5.38 13.66
N TYR A 56 0.22 4.42 14.23
CA TYR A 56 1.55 4.65 14.78
C TYR A 56 2.57 5.08 13.71
N GLY A 57 2.47 4.55 12.50
CA GLY A 57 3.28 4.96 11.35
C GLY A 57 2.92 6.35 10.83
N LEU A 58 1.62 6.63 10.69
CA LEU A 58 1.09 7.92 10.20
C LEU A 58 1.56 9.10 11.05
N GLU A 59 1.59 8.96 12.38
CA GLU A 59 2.11 9.99 13.30
C GLU A 59 3.59 10.35 13.05
N ARG A 60 4.34 9.49 12.35
CA ARG A 60 5.78 9.63 12.08
C ARG A 60 6.08 9.89 10.61
N ALA A 61 5.08 9.80 9.74
CA ALA A 61 5.22 10.04 8.31
C ALA A 61 5.46 11.52 8.04
N LYS A 62 6.37 11.81 7.12
CA LYS A 62 6.74 13.18 6.74
C LYS A 62 6.08 13.64 5.44
N GLY A 63 5.57 12.69 4.64
CA GLY A 63 5.05 12.95 3.30
C GLY A 63 3.68 13.60 3.32
N ASP A 64 3.39 14.41 2.30
CA ASP A 64 2.07 15.00 2.06
C ASP A 64 1.03 13.96 1.60
N TYR A 65 1.51 12.87 1.00
CA TYR A 65 0.72 11.74 0.53
C TYR A 65 1.18 10.46 1.20
N ILE A 66 0.22 9.59 1.53
CA ILE A 66 0.49 8.29 2.15
C ILE A 66 0.01 7.19 1.21
N ALA A 67 0.94 6.34 0.78
CA ALA A 67 0.64 5.09 0.09
C ALA A 67 0.76 3.94 1.09
N ILE A 68 -0.27 3.10 1.18
CA ILE A 68 -0.31 1.94 2.08
C ILE A 68 -0.29 0.68 1.22
N PHE A 69 0.64 -0.21 1.52
CA PHE A 69 0.78 -1.50 0.86
C PHE A 69 0.76 -2.63 1.87
N ASP A 70 0.13 -3.73 1.51
CA ASP A 70 0.21 -4.97 2.27
C ASP A 70 1.56 -5.64 2.02
N ALA A 71 2.03 -6.44 2.97
CA ALA A 71 3.38 -7.04 2.90
C ALA A 71 3.55 -8.03 1.73
N ASP A 72 2.44 -8.52 1.17
CA ASP A 72 2.37 -9.42 0.02
C ASP A 72 2.08 -8.70 -1.30
N PHE A 73 1.93 -7.37 -1.28
CA PHE A 73 1.67 -6.57 -2.46
C PHE A 73 2.94 -5.94 -3.04
N VAL A 74 3.20 -6.19 -4.32
CA VAL A 74 4.33 -5.61 -5.05
C VAL A 74 3.81 -4.61 -6.09
N PRO A 75 3.88 -3.29 -5.81
CA PRO A 75 3.44 -2.28 -6.76
C PRO A 75 4.36 -2.25 -8.00
N PRO A 76 3.81 -1.94 -9.20
CA PRO A 76 4.65 -1.71 -10.37
C PRO A 76 5.53 -0.46 -10.16
N PRO A 77 6.69 -0.35 -10.84
CA PRO A 77 7.65 0.73 -10.57
C PRO A 77 7.07 2.15 -10.77
N ASP A 78 6.15 2.32 -11.71
CA ASP A 78 5.48 3.57 -12.08
C ASP A 78 4.26 3.92 -11.22
N PHE A 79 3.90 3.07 -10.25
CA PHE A 79 2.67 3.17 -9.45
C PHE A 79 2.39 4.58 -8.90
N LEU A 80 3.36 5.22 -8.27
CA LEU A 80 3.18 6.56 -7.69
C LEU A 80 3.05 7.64 -8.77
N THR A 81 3.77 7.50 -9.88
CA THR A 81 3.76 8.49 -10.96
C THR A 81 2.42 8.49 -11.70
N GLU A 82 1.79 7.32 -11.81
CA GLU A 82 0.44 7.17 -12.38
C GLU A 82 -0.67 7.59 -11.40
N LEU A 83 -0.49 7.35 -10.10
CA LEU A 83 -1.54 7.57 -9.10
C LEU A 83 -1.61 9.01 -8.58
N LEU A 84 -0.47 9.67 -8.37
CA LEU A 84 -0.42 11.01 -7.79
C LEU A 84 -1.14 12.13 -8.61
N PRO A 85 -1.17 12.11 -9.96
CA PRO A 85 -1.90 13.09 -10.75
C PRO A 85 -3.39 13.21 -10.43
N GLU A 86 -4.03 12.15 -9.92
CA GLU A 86 -5.44 12.13 -9.52
C GLU A 86 -5.75 13.09 -8.36
N PHE A 87 -4.75 13.42 -7.53
CA PHE A 87 -4.87 14.44 -6.48
C PHE A 87 -4.80 15.89 -7.02
N GLY A 88 -4.73 16.08 -8.33
CA GLY A 88 -4.86 17.39 -8.97
C GLY A 88 -6.22 18.06 -8.73
N ASP A 89 -7.28 17.26 -8.54
CA ASP A 89 -8.58 17.75 -8.05
C ASP A 89 -8.56 17.86 -6.53
N ARG A 90 -8.79 19.08 -6.01
CA ARG A 90 -8.80 19.37 -4.57
C ARG A 90 -9.92 18.67 -3.80
N ASN A 91 -10.91 18.11 -4.49
CA ASN A 91 -11.99 17.33 -3.87
C ASN A 91 -11.62 15.84 -3.68
N VAL A 92 -10.47 15.40 -4.21
CA VAL A 92 -9.98 14.03 -4.04
C VAL A 92 -9.14 13.94 -2.77
N GLY A 93 -9.61 13.17 -1.78
CA GLY A 93 -8.87 12.89 -0.55
C GLY A 93 -8.31 11.48 -0.45
N GLY A 94 -8.52 10.63 -1.46
CA GLY A 94 -7.99 9.27 -1.52
C GLY A 94 -8.18 8.64 -2.88
N VAL A 95 -7.19 7.88 -3.33
CA VAL A 95 -7.19 7.18 -4.62
C VAL A 95 -6.92 5.71 -4.34
N GLN A 96 -7.73 4.84 -4.93
CA GLN A 96 -7.57 3.40 -4.79
C GLN A 96 -7.18 2.78 -6.12
N ALA A 97 -6.02 2.13 -6.15
CA ALA A 97 -5.63 1.31 -7.28
C ALA A 97 -6.39 -0.02 -7.28
N ARG A 98 -6.67 -0.55 -8.48
CA ARG A 98 -7.28 -1.86 -8.64
C ARG A 98 -6.28 -2.96 -8.30
N TRP A 99 -6.77 -4.03 -7.68
CA TRP A 99 -6.00 -5.26 -7.46
C TRP A 99 -5.83 -6.01 -8.78
N GLY A 100 -4.58 -6.21 -9.20
CA GLY A 100 -4.22 -7.13 -10.28
C GLY A 100 -3.79 -8.47 -9.68
N HIS A 101 -4.14 -9.58 -10.33
CA HIS A 101 -3.63 -10.89 -9.94
C HIS A 101 -2.35 -11.17 -10.72
N LEU A 102 -1.23 -11.39 -10.05
CA LEU A 102 0.04 -11.83 -10.66
C LEU A 102 -0.06 -13.23 -11.34
N ASN A 103 -1.22 -13.89 -11.24
CA ASN A 103 -1.43 -15.30 -11.62
C ASN A 103 -2.70 -15.52 -12.49
N ASP A 104 -2.93 -14.67 -13.50
CA ASP A 104 -4.14 -14.71 -14.38
C ASP A 104 -4.16 -15.85 -15.43
N SER A 105 -3.36 -16.90 -15.27
CA SER A 105 -3.31 -17.99 -16.26
C SER A 105 -3.09 -19.38 -15.66
N TYR A 106 -3.77 -19.71 -14.56
CA TYR A 106 -3.63 -21.04 -13.93
C TYR A 106 -4.72 -22.06 -14.28
N SER A 107 -5.99 -21.66 -14.50
CA SER A 107 -7.06 -22.58 -14.93
C SER A 107 -8.32 -21.85 -15.44
N PHE A 108 -9.13 -22.52 -16.28
CA PHE A 108 -10.40 -22.01 -16.84
C PHE A 108 -11.44 -21.65 -15.76
N LEU A 109 -11.37 -22.34 -14.61
CA LEU A 109 -12.24 -22.07 -13.46
C LEU A 109 -11.86 -20.74 -12.75
N THR A 110 -10.56 -20.46 -12.62
CA THR A 110 -10.04 -19.24 -11.99
C THR A 110 -10.32 -18.00 -12.84
N ARG A 111 -10.24 -18.11 -14.17
CA ARG A 111 -10.60 -17.03 -15.10
C ARG A 111 -12.08 -16.64 -15.00
N SER A 112 -12.96 -17.61 -14.76
CA SER A 112 -14.40 -17.34 -14.59
C SER A 112 -14.70 -16.63 -13.27
N GLN A 113 -13.99 -16.99 -12.19
CA GLN A 113 -14.10 -16.30 -10.90
C GLN A 113 -13.49 -14.89 -10.95
N ALA A 114 -12.36 -14.71 -11.65
CA ALA A 114 -11.74 -13.41 -11.86
C ALA A 114 -12.70 -12.44 -12.57
N ILE A 115 -13.37 -12.86 -13.66
CA ILE A 115 -14.35 -12.02 -14.36
C ILE A 115 -15.52 -11.60 -13.44
N GLY A 116 -15.98 -12.49 -12.55
CA GLY A 116 -17.05 -12.20 -11.60
C GLY A 116 -16.66 -11.16 -10.54
N LEU A 117 -15.48 -11.32 -9.93
CA LEU A 117 -14.94 -10.38 -8.94
C LEU A 117 -14.54 -9.05 -9.60
N ASP A 118 -13.93 -9.11 -10.78
CA ASP A 118 -13.50 -7.94 -11.54
C ASP A 118 -14.66 -7.07 -11.97
N ASN A 119 -15.78 -7.66 -12.43
CA ASN A 119 -16.97 -6.88 -12.76
C ASN A 119 -17.63 -6.25 -11.52
N HIS A 120 -17.59 -6.93 -10.37
CA HIS A 120 -18.08 -6.37 -9.12
C HIS A 120 -17.22 -5.17 -8.70
N PHE A 121 -15.90 -5.31 -8.70
CA PHE A 121 -14.98 -4.21 -8.36
C PHE A 121 -15.01 -3.07 -9.37
N LEU A 122 -15.10 -3.35 -10.68
CA LEU A 122 -15.20 -2.32 -11.72
C LEU A 122 -16.49 -1.51 -11.62
N MET A 123 -17.63 -2.14 -11.32
CA MET A 123 -18.87 -1.41 -11.08
C MET A 123 -18.81 -0.65 -9.75
N GLU A 124 -18.36 -1.30 -8.68
CA GLU A 124 -18.36 -0.70 -7.34
C GLU A 124 -17.40 0.48 -7.24
N GLN A 125 -16.17 0.35 -7.75
CA GLN A 125 -15.19 1.44 -7.75
C GLN A 125 -15.65 2.62 -8.62
N ARG A 126 -16.24 2.35 -9.80
CA ARG A 126 -16.70 3.40 -10.71
C ARG A 126 -17.96 4.11 -10.20
N LEU A 127 -18.91 3.38 -9.63
CA LEU A 127 -20.13 3.96 -9.06
C LEU A 127 -19.85 4.75 -7.77
N ARG A 128 -18.91 4.30 -6.94
CA ARG A 128 -18.52 5.01 -5.71
C ARG A 128 -17.64 6.22 -5.99
N SER A 129 -16.77 6.18 -7.01
CA SER A 129 -16.02 7.35 -7.51
C SER A 129 -16.97 8.46 -8.01
N GLN A 130 -18.07 8.09 -8.67
CA GLN A 130 -19.09 9.05 -9.14
C GLN A 130 -19.99 9.62 -8.02
N ALA A 131 -19.93 9.08 -6.80
CA ALA A 131 -20.84 9.41 -5.71
C ALA A 131 -20.30 10.44 -4.69
N ASN A 132 -19.16 11.09 -4.95
CA ASN A 132 -18.54 12.11 -4.09
C ASN A 132 -18.36 11.68 -2.62
N ASN A 133 -17.24 11.02 -2.31
CA ASN A 133 -16.37 11.27 -1.15
C ASN A 133 -15.40 10.09 -0.93
N ILE A 134 -14.10 10.42 -0.93
CA ILE A 134 -12.94 9.76 -0.31
C ILE A 134 -13.15 8.32 0.19
N PHE A 135 -12.47 7.36 -0.44
CA PHE A 135 -12.45 5.96 0.00
C PHE A 135 -11.07 5.57 0.57
N PHE A 136 -11.06 5.11 1.83
CA PHE A 136 -9.96 4.35 2.43
C PHE A 136 -10.43 2.88 2.53
N ILE A 137 -9.66 1.94 1.98
CA ILE A 137 -9.83 0.52 2.29
C ILE A 137 -8.58 0.07 3.03
N ILE A 138 -8.73 -0.18 4.33
CA ILE A 138 -7.83 -1.02 5.12
C ILE A 138 -8.47 -2.41 5.07
N ASN A 139 -7.90 -3.35 4.31
CA ASN A 139 -8.35 -4.75 4.34
C ASN A 139 -7.50 -5.59 5.31
N TRP A 140 -8.09 -6.68 5.80
CA TRP A 140 -7.69 -7.46 6.97
C TRP A 140 -6.58 -8.47 6.72
#